data_AF-A0AAN9ACV1-F1
#
_entry.id   AF-A0AAN9ACV1-F1
#
_cell.length_a   1.000
_cell.length_b   1.000
_cell.length_c   1.000
_cell.angle_alpha   90.00
_cell.angle_beta   90.00
_cell.angle_gamma   90.00
#
_symmetry.space_group_name_H-M   'P 1'
#
loop_
_entity.id
_entity.type
_entity.pdbx_description
1 polymer ?
#
loop_
_entity_poly.entity_id
_entity_poly.type
_entity_poly.pdbx_seq_one_letter_code
_entity_poly.pdbx_strand_id
1 'polypeptide(L)'
;MVTLGDPTVDVLAVRDSDYKFIERDKAAVDEWLESGKMFHVMRDHPQHNINVLGGMWGARWDNLVYRDNKRIIRLPPPSPQQVREIRNKMLQAAYNLSDKGMDQTILGKLLWPKMKRSLVAHDSFHCKAYPTGWRPWPTQRQNGTFVGNAS
;
A
#
# COMPACT_ATOMS: atom_id res chain seq x y z
N MET A 1 -4.10 12.82 -0.85
CA MET A 1 -5.19 11.81 -0.79
C MET A 1 -6.39 12.10 -1.72
N VAL A 2 -6.31 13.10 -2.63
CA VAL A 2 -7.45 13.48 -3.48
C VAL A 2 -7.68 12.50 -4.65
N THR A 3 -6.62 11.83 -5.09
CA THR A 3 -6.56 10.99 -6.31
C THR A 3 -7.11 9.57 -6.15
N LEU A 4 -7.39 9.10 -4.92
CA LEU A 4 -7.95 7.76 -4.70
C LEU A 4 -9.38 7.68 -5.26
N GLY A 5 -9.58 6.91 -6.32
CA GLY A 5 -10.87 6.80 -7.01
C GLY A 5 -11.16 7.94 -8.00
N ASP A 6 -10.12 8.69 -8.38
CA ASP A 6 -10.17 9.58 -9.54
C ASP A 6 -10.35 8.73 -10.82
N PRO A 7 -11.35 9.02 -11.68
CA PRO A 7 -11.59 8.23 -12.89
C PRO A 7 -10.45 8.32 -13.93
N THR A 8 -9.51 9.24 -13.78
CA THR A 8 -8.36 9.43 -14.69
C THR A 8 -7.07 8.78 -14.18
N VAL A 9 -7.11 8.19 -12.99
CA VAL A 9 -5.96 7.52 -12.37
C VAL A 9 -6.24 6.03 -12.36
N ASP A 10 -5.24 5.21 -12.68
CA ASP A 10 -5.34 3.74 -12.57
C ASP A 10 -4.61 3.21 -11.35
N VAL A 11 -3.47 3.86 -11.02
CA VAL A 11 -2.54 3.48 -9.98
C VAL A 11 -2.15 4.72 -9.18
N LEU A 12 -2.23 4.60 -7.86
CA LEU A 12 -1.75 5.57 -6.88
C LEU A 12 -0.63 4.93 -6.07
N ALA A 13 0.56 5.53 -6.08
CA ALA A 13 1.65 5.21 -5.16
C ALA A 13 1.90 6.42 -4.25
N VAL A 14 1.81 6.22 -2.94
CA VAL A 14 2.13 7.25 -1.95
C VAL A 14 3.52 6.96 -1.40
N ARG A 15 4.47 7.88 -1.65
CA ARG A 15 5.89 7.76 -1.31
C ARG A 15 6.35 9.04 -0.64
N ASP A 16 7.12 8.93 0.44
CA ASP A 16 7.78 10.08 1.04
C ASP A 16 8.79 10.67 0.04
N SER A 17 8.85 12.00 -0.05
CA SER A 17 9.67 12.72 -1.04
C SER A 17 11.09 13.02 -0.56
N ASP A 18 11.37 12.78 0.71
CA ASP A 18 12.61 13.13 1.41
C ASP A 18 13.64 11.99 1.42
N TYR A 19 13.46 10.94 0.60
CA TYR A 19 14.47 9.92 0.35
C TYR A 19 14.73 9.66 -1.13
N LYS A 20 15.90 9.10 -1.41
CA LYS A 20 16.28 8.66 -2.75
C LYS A 20 15.68 7.29 -3.01
N PHE A 21 14.88 7.17 -4.08
CA PHE A 21 14.43 5.87 -4.57
C PHE A 21 15.63 4.97 -4.87
N ILE A 22 15.54 3.73 -4.41
CA ILE A 22 16.51 2.68 -4.70
C ILE A 22 15.89 1.60 -5.58
N GLU A 23 16.71 0.75 -6.19
CA GLU A 23 16.25 -0.36 -7.04
C GLU A 23 15.23 -1.26 -6.34
N ARG A 24 15.38 -1.40 -5.02
CA ARG A 24 14.46 -2.16 -4.15
C ARG A 24 13.05 -1.57 -4.12
N ASP A 25 12.88 -0.25 -4.17
CA ASP A 25 11.56 0.40 -4.29
C ASP A 25 10.88 -0.01 -5.59
N LYS A 26 11.62 0.14 -6.70
CA LYS A 26 11.14 -0.19 -8.03
C LYS A 26 10.74 -1.66 -8.13
N ALA A 27 11.62 -2.56 -7.73
CA ALA A 27 11.35 -4.00 -7.77
C ALA A 27 10.11 -4.38 -6.95
N ALA A 28 9.93 -3.78 -5.77
CA ALA A 28 8.76 -4.03 -4.92
C ALA A 28 7.46 -3.47 -5.52
N VAL A 29 7.52 -2.34 -6.24
CA VAL A 29 6.38 -1.78 -6.97
C VAL A 29 6.06 -2.64 -8.20
N ASP A 30 7.06 -3.05 -8.97
CA ASP A 30 6.88 -3.90 -10.15
C ASP A 30 6.23 -5.24 -9.74
N GLU A 31 6.72 -5.91 -8.69
CA GLU A 31 6.12 -7.16 -8.19
C GLU A 31 4.66 -6.97 -7.75
N TRP A 32 4.36 -5.84 -7.10
CA TRP A 32 2.98 -5.50 -6.74
C TRP A 32 2.11 -5.30 -7.98
N LEU A 33 2.59 -4.57 -8.99
CA LEU A 33 1.83 -4.35 -10.21
C LEU A 33 1.58 -5.65 -10.97
N GLU A 34 2.56 -6.54 -11.05
CA GLU A 34 2.41 -7.85 -11.69
C GLU A 34 1.47 -8.80 -10.92
N SER A 35 1.37 -8.63 -9.60
CA SER A 35 0.51 -9.46 -8.76
C SER A 35 -0.99 -9.30 -9.06
N GLY A 36 -1.40 -8.16 -9.62
CA GLY A 36 -2.80 -7.79 -9.81
C GLY A 36 -3.55 -7.56 -8.49
N LYS A 37 -2.84 -7.37 -7.37
CA LYS A 37 -3.47 -7.02 -6.09
C LYS A 37 -3.77 -5.54 -6.02
N MET A 38 -4.87 -5.20 -5.36
CA MET A 38 -5.38 -3.83 -5.29
C MET A 38 -4.46 -2.92 -4.47
N PHE A 39 -3.85 -3.44 -3.41
CA PHE A 39 -3.10 -2.64 -2.45
C PHE A 39 -1.66 -3.12 -2.28
N HIS A 40 -0.79 -2.15 -1.93
CA HIS A 40 0.62 -2.36 -1.62
C HIS A 40 0.99 -1.69 -0.31
N VAL A 41 1.82 -2.35 0.48
CA VAL A 41 2.47 -1.78 1.66
C VAL A 41 3.94 -2.19 1.68
N MET A 42 4.81 -1.29 2.12
CA MET A 42 6.25 -1.53 2.25
C MET A 42 6.75 -1.20 3.66
N ARG A 43 7.44 -2.15 4.30
CA ARG A 43 7.99 -2.06 5.66
C ARG A 43 9.42 -2.61 5.69
N ASP A 44 10.41 -1.73 5.48
CA ASP A 44 11.81 -2.14 5.31
C ASP A 44 12.73 -1.70 6.46
N HIS A 45 12.21 -1.22 7.58
CA HIS A 45 13.04 -0.84 8.73
C HIS A 45 12.41 -1.34 10.03
N PRO A 46 13.18 -1.64 11.11
CA PRO A 46 12.61 -2.02 12.39
C PRO A 46 11.64 -0.99 12.98
N GLN A 47 11.76 0.29 12.59
CA GLN A 47 10.83 1.34 13.01
C GLN A 47 9.57 1.42 12.13
N HIS A 48 9.49 0.65 11.03
CA HIS A 48 8.28 0.56 10.19
C HIS A 48 7.29 -0.43 10.82
N ASN A 49 7.00 -0.23 12.11
CA ASN A 49 6.30 -1.14 13.01
C ASN A 49 4.79 -0.85 13.11
N ILE A 50 4.23 -0.25 12.07
CA ILE A 50 2.81 0.04 11.93
C ILE A 50 2.25 -0.65 10.69
N ASN A 51 0.94 -0.85 10.67
CA ASN A 51 0.27 -1.59 9.60
C ASN A 51 0.40 -0.90 8.23
N VAL A 52 0.18 0.40 8.13
CA VAL A 52 0.30 1.20 6.89
C VAL A 52 1.00 2.51 7.22
N LEU A 53 2.23 2.69 6.72
CA LEU A 53 2.92 3.98 6.83
C LEU A 53 2.29 4.98 5.86
N GLY A 54 2.17 6.23 6.29
CA GLY A 54 1.59 7.33 5.49
C GLY A 54 2.23 7.44 4.11
N GLY A 55 3.55 7.29 4.06
CA GLY A 55 4.38 7.38 2.86
C GLY A 55 4.82 6.06 2.22
N MET A 56 4.29 4.89 2.62
CA MET A 56 4.79 3.60 2.08
C MET A 56 3.67 2.65 1.66
N TRP A 57 2.65 3.16 0.96
CA TRP A 57 1.55 2.35 0.46
C TRP A 57 1.07 2.75 -0.94
N GLY A 58 0.28 1.89 -1.57
CA GLY A 58 -0.30 2.16 -2.89
C GLY A 58 -1.63 1.47 -3.08
N ALA A 59 -2.39 1.95 -4.06
CA ALA A 59 -3.64 1.36 -4.50
C ALA A 59 -3.76 1.42 -6.02
N ARG A 60 -4.43 0.43 -6.62
CA ARG A 60 -4.79 0.41 -8.04
C ARG A 60 -6.17 -0.18 -8.24
N TRP A 61 -6.81 0.08 -9.36
CA TRP A 61 -8.16 -0.44 -9.64
C TRP A 61 -8.38 -0.89 -11.10
N ASP A 62 -7.35 -0.86 -11.94
CA ASP A 62 -7.38 -1.16 -13.37
C ASP A 62 -7.29 -2.67 -13.70
N ASN A 63 -6.29 -3.37 -13.17
CA ASN A 63 -5.94 -4.74 -13.57
C ASN A 63 -5.92 -5.68 -12.36
N LEU A 64 -7.09 -5.90 -11.78
CA LEU A 64 -7.24 -6.72 -10.57
C LEU A 64 -7.32 -8.21 -10.91
N VAL A 65 -6.54 -9.01 -10.18
CA VAL A 65 -6.47 -10.46 -10.39
C VAL A 65 -6.70 -11.18 -9.07
N TYR A 66 -7.70 -12.07 -9.07
CA TYR A 66 -7.86 -13.09 -8.06
C TYR A 66 -7.13 -14.37 -8.49
N ARG A 67 -6.31 -14.92 -7.60
CA ARG A 67 -5.58 -16.16 -7.82
C ARG A 67 -5.83 -17.06 -6.62
N ASP A 68 -6.26 -18.29 -6.90
CA ASP A 68 -6.23 -19.40 -5.96
C ASP A 68 -5.44 -20.57 -6.59
N ASN A 69 -5.29 -21.68 -5.87
CA ASN A 69 -4.50 -22.83 -6.32
C ASN A 69 -5.04 -23.51 -7.60
N LYS A 70 -6.22 -23.13 -8.10
CA LYS A 70 -6.90 -23.78 -9.22
C LYS A 70 -7.25 -22.81 -10.36
N ARG A 71 -7.30 -21.50 -10.13
CA ARG A 71 -7.81 -20.51 -11.09
C ARG A 71 -7.12 -19.15 -10.97
N ILE A 72 -7.00 -18.50 -12.13
CA ILE A 72 -6.66 -17.08 -12.26
C ILE A 72 -7.89 -16.39 -12.86
N ILE A 73 -8.45 -15.44 -12.14
CA ILE A 73 -9.65 -14.71 -12.54
C ILE A 73 -9.31 -13.22 -12.60
N ARG A 74 -9.50 -12.60 -13.77
CA ARG A 74 -9.47 -11.14 -13.89
C ARG A 74 -10.77 -10.60 -13.33
N LEU A 75 -10.66 -9.73 -12.33
CA LEU A 75 -11.81 -9.08 -11.73
C LEU A 75 -12.13 -7.81 -12.52
N PRO A 76 -13.42 -7.47 -12.71
CA PRO A 76 -13.77 -6.17 -13.24
C PRO A 76 -13.25 -5.07 -12.30
N PRO A 77 -12.86 -3.90 -12.84
CA PRO A 77 -12.48 -2.77 -12.01
C PRO A 77 -13.66 -2.39 -11.09
N PRO A 78 -13.40 -2.03 -9.81
CA PRO A 78 -14.45 -1.49 -8.95
C PRO A 78 -15.04 -0.22 -9.58
N SER A 79 -16.30 0.08 -9.27
CA SER A 79 -16.88 1.34 -9.75
C SER A 79 -16.10 2.52 -9.14
N PRO A 80 -15.95 3.64 -9.86
CA PRO A 80 -15.29 4.82 -9.32
C PRO A 80 -15.94 5.29 -8.00
N GLN A 81 -17.25 5.08 -7.82
CA GLN A 81 -17.97 5.35 -6.58
C GLN A 81 -17.43 4.53 -5.40
N GLN A 82 -17.19 3.23 -5.57
CA GLN A 82 -16.69 2.35 -4.50
C GLN A 82 -15.33 2.82 -3.96
N VAL A 83 -14.42 3.23 -4.85
CA VAL A 83 -13.10 3.73 -4.45
C VAL A 83 -13.21 5.13 -3.82
N ARG A 84 -14.05 6.01 -4.39
CA ARG A 84 -14.32 7.34 -3.83
C ARG A 84 -14.95 7.31 -2.44
N GLU A 85 -15.80 6.33 -2.14
CA GLU A 85 -16.37 6.17 -0.80
C GLU A 85 -15.29 5.93 0.25
N ILE A 86 -14.26 5.15 -0.09
CA ILE A 86 -13.10 4.93 0.81
C ILE A 86 -12.40 6.27 1.05
N ARG A 87 -12.09 7.00 -0.02
CA ARG A 87 -11.46 8.34 0.06
C ARG A 87 -12.29 9.29 0.91
N ASN A 88 -13.60 9.40 0.65
CA ASN A 88 -14.47 10.35 1.35
C ASN A 88 -14.55 10.05 2.85
N LYS A 89 -14.60 8.77 3.25
CA LYS A 89 -14.53 8.36 4.66
C LYS A 89 -13.21 8.76 5.31
N MET A 90 -12.09 8.61 4.60
CA MET A 90 -10.78 9.03 5.09
C MET A 90 -10.69 10.55 5.25
N LEU A 91 -11.20 11.33 4.28
CA LEU A 91 -11.23 12.79 4.34
C LEU A 91 -12.12 13.29 5.49
N GLN A 92 -13.30 12.70 5.67
CA GLN A 92 -14.20 13.04 6.77
C GLN A 92 -13.56 12.75 8.13
N ALA A 93 -12.89 11.61 8.28
CA ALA A 93 -12.18 11.28 9.51
C ALA A 93 -11.01 12.24 9.79
N ALA A 94 -10.28 12.66 8.74
CA ALA A 94 -9.19 13.63 8.85
C ALA A 94 -9.68 15.03 9.23
N TYR A 95 -10.88 15.43 8.79
CA TYR A 95 -11.46 16.73 9.15
C TYR A 95 -11.84 16.82 10.63
N ASN A 96 -12.26 15.71 11.23
CA ASN A 96 -12.78 15.67 12.60
C ASN A 96 -11.70 15.54 13.69
N LEU A 97 -10.43 15.42 13.31
CA LEU A 97 -9.31 15.15 14.20
C LEU A 97 -8.20 16.18 13.88
N SER A 98 -7.49 16.71 14.88
CA SER A 98 -6.54 17.83 14.69
C SER A 98 -5.07 17.52 15.02
N ASP A 99 -4.71 16.25 15.27
CA ASP A 99 -3.39 15.90 15.83
C ASP A 99 -2.43 15.19 14.84
N LYS A 100 -1.12 15.31 15.14
CA LYS A 100 -0.03 14.66 14.40
C LYS A 100 -0.11 13.12 14.53
N GLY A 101 0.12 12.37 13.43
CA GLY A 101 0.01 10.90 13.39
C GLY A 101 -1.40 10.37 13.07
N MET A 102 -2.33 11.26 12.75
CA MET A 102 -3.69 10.94 12.30
C MET A 102 -3.74 10.09 11.04
N ASP A 103 -2.88 10.36 10.07
CA ASP A 103 -2.86 9.70 8.78
C ASP A 103 -2.67 8.19 8.95
N GLN A 104 -1.71 7.78 9.78
CA GLN A 104 -1.46 6.37 10.10
C GLN A 104 -2.64 5.75 10.86
N THR A 105 -3.30 6.52 11.73
CA THR A 105 -4.50 6.07 12.45
C THR A 105 -5.68 5.85 11.50
N ILE A 106 -5.92 6.77 10.57
CA ILE A 106 -6.99 6.71 9.57
C ILE A 106 -6.72 5.56 8.59
N LEU A 107 -5.49 5.45 8.09
CA LEU A 107 -5.07 4.35 7.24
C LEU A 107 -5.26 3.00 7.95
N GLY A 108 -4.83 2.91 9.21
CA GLY A 108 -4.94 1.70 10.00
C GLY A 108 -6.37 1.30 10.37
N LYS A 109 -7.26 2.27 10.63
CA LYS A 109 -8.66 2.00 11.01
C LYS A 109 -9.56 1.79 9.80
N LEU A 110 -9.42 2.60 8.75
CA LEU A 110 -10.37 2.63 7.63
C LEU A 110 -9.89 1.84 6.41
N LEU A 111 -8.59 1.91 6.11
CA LEU A 111 -8.04 1.35 4.89
C LEU A 111 -7.49 -0.07 5.09
N TRP A 112 -6.71 -0.31 6.15
CA TRP A 112 -6.10 -1.61 6.44
C TRP A 112 -7.10 -2.79 6.45
N PRO A 113 -8.31 -2.70 7.06
CA PRO A 113 -9.28 -3.78 6.99
C PRO A 113 -9.71 -4.14 5.55
N LYS A 114 -9.76 -3.14 4.66
CA LYS A 114 -10.10 -3.33 3.24
C LYS A 114 -8.92 -3.91 2.46
N MET A 115 -7.70 -3.46 2.78
CA MET A 115 -6.46 -3.94 2.14
C MET A 115 -6.31 -5.45 2.22
N LYS A 116 -6.61 -6.04 3.40
CA LYS A 116 -6.39 -7.46 3.70
C LYS A 116 -6.97 -8.46 2.68
N ARG A 117 -7.94 -8.07 1.85
CA ARG A 117 -8.53 -8.93 0.81
C ARG A 117 -7.69 -8.99 -0.48
N SER A 118 -6.89 -7.97 -0.76
CA SER A 118 -6.13 -7.84 -2.01
C SER A 118 -4.88 -7.00 -1.77
N LEU A 119 -3.92 -7.58 -1.05
CA LEU A 119 -2.71 -6.89 -0.58
C LEU A 119 -1.45 -7.66 -0.97
N VAL A 120 -0.43 -6.91 -1.40
CA VAL A 120 0.98 -7.29 -1.32
C VAL A 120 1.66 -6.43 -0.26
N ALA A 121 2.25 -7.06 0.76
CA ALA A 121 2.96 -6.40 1.83
C ALA A 121 4.41 -6.88 1.88
N HIS A 122 5.33 -6.06 1.36
CA HIS A 122 6.76 -6.33 1.50
C HIS A 122 7.22 -5.91 2.89
N ASP A 123 7.74 -6.86 3.66
CA ASP A 123 8.11 -6.62 5.05
C ASP A 123 9.37 -7.37 5.45
N SER A 124 10.37 -6.63 5.93
CA SER A 124 11.66 -7.17 6.37
C SER A 124 11.68 -7.60 7.84
N PHE A 125 10.78 -7.09 8.69
CA PHE A 125 10.91 -7.20 10.16
C PHE A 125 9.62 -7.64 10.87
N HIS A 126 8.45 -7.21 10.38
CA HIS A 126 7.18 -7.30 11.08
C HIS A 126 6.21 -8.33 10.46
N CYS A 127 6.73 -9.29 9.69
CA CYS A 127 5.92 -10.31 9.01
C CYS A 127 5.05 -11.15 9.96
N LYS A 128 5.54 -11.40 11.19
CA LYS A 128 4.78 -12.10 12.24
C LYS A 128 3.66 -11.24 12.83
N ALA A 129 3.88 -9.93 12.94
CA ALA A 129 2.88 -8.99 13.44
C ALA A 129 1.80 -8.69 12.38
N TYR A 130 2.18 -8.67 11.11
CA TYR A 130 1.31 -8.36 9.97
C TYR A 130 1.36 -9.45 8.89
N PRO A 131 0.83 -10.66 9.14
CA PRO A 131 0.98 -11.80 8.24
C PRO A 131 0.17 -11.69 6.95
N THR A 132 -0.85 -10.84 6.90
CA THR A 132 -1.74 -10.75 5.73
C THR A 132 -1.03 -10.15 4.52
N GLY A 133 -1.05 -10.88 3.40
CA GLY A 133 -0.46 -10.43 2.13
C GLY A 133 1.06 -10.31 2.19
N TRP A 134 1.69 -10.79 3.27
CA TRP A 134 3.13 -10.68 3.45
C TRP A 134 3.90 -11.39 2.34
N ARG A 135 4.97 -10.74 1.89
CA ARG A 135 5.97 -11.30 0.97
C ARG A 135 7.38 -10.87 1.38
N PRO A 136 8.39 -11.71 1.11
CA PRO A 136 9.78 -11.25 1.15
C PRO A 136 9.98 -10.19 0.07
N TRP A 137 10.99 -9.35 0.26
CA TRP A 137 11.38 -8.38 -0.75
C TRP A 137 11.98 -9.07 -1.99
N PRO A 138 11.72 -8.56 -3.21
CA PRO A 138 12.18 -9.19 -4.46
C PRO A 138 13.69 -9.07 -4.68
N THR A 139 14.36 -8.18 -3.96
CA THR A 139 15.82 -7.99 -4.02
C THR A 139 16.45 -8.19 -2.65
N GLN A 140 17.78 -8.32 -2.60
CA GLN A 140 18.53 -8.21 -1.34
C GLN A 140 18.84 -6.74 -1.02
N ARG A 141 19.09 -6.46 0.26
CA ARG A 141 19.52 -5.15 0.71
C ARG A 141 20.95 -4.89 0.28
N GLN A 142 21.21 -3.71 -0.28
CA GLN A 142 22.56 -3.26 -0.65
C GLN A 142 23.02 -2.13 0.28
N ASN A 143 24.26 -2.19 0.76
CA ASN A 143 24.92 -1.11 1.52
C ASN A 143 24.12 -0.55 2.71
N GLY A 144 23.33 -1.38 3.40
CA GLY A 144 22.51 -0.97 4.55
C GLY A 144 21.28 -0.11 4.22
N THR A 145 21.10 0.27 2.95
CA THR A 145 19.97 1.08 2.47
C THR A 145 18.62 0.40 2.71
N PHE A 146 17.56 1.18 2.87
CA PHE A 146 16.21 0.66 2.98
C PHE A 146 15.20 1.58 2.32
N VAL A 147 14.07 1.00 1.93
CA VAL A 147 12.93 1.75 1.39
C VAL A 147 12.35 2.65 2.48
N GLY A 148 12.28 3.96 2.20
CA GLY A 148 11.80 4.97 3.15
C GLY A 148 12.85 5.53 4.10
N ASN A 149 14.13 5.44 3.73
CA ASN A 149 15.21 6.10 4.49
C ASN A 149 15.20 7.62 4.27
N ALA A 150 14.26 8.32 4.93
CA ALA A 150 14.21 9.78 4.94
C ALA A 150 15.57 10.36 5.32
N SER A 151 16.06 11.31 4.52
CA SER A 151 17.38 11.94 4.65
C SER A 151 17.38 13.05 5.71
#